data_AF-A0A949ZET9-F1
#
_entry.id   AF-A0A949ZET9-F1
#
_cell.length_a   1.000
_cell.length_b   1.000
_cell.length_c   1.000
_cell.angle_alpha   90.00
_cell.angle_beta   90.00
_cell.angle_gamma   90.00
#
_symmetry.space_group_name_H-M   'P 1'
#
loop_
_entity.id
_entity.type
_entity.pdbx_description
1 polymer ?
#
loop_
_entity_poly.entity_id
_entity_poly.type
_entity_poly.pdbx_seq_one_letter_code
_entity_poly.pdbx_strand_id
1 'polypeptide(L)'
;MPLDEYRRKRDFNQTPEPSGDGTKQRRDAATAWDNLPHGRRFCVQEHRATRLHFDFRLEHAGVLLSWAIPRGPTLDPGTKRLAVQTEDHPIDYGDFEGVIPSGYGAGTVLLWDIGTFEWVKESAEDVDRSLQRGDAKIRVQGTKICGEFALVNIGARGRRYGGSSDETKNWLMIKKRDDCVQEKYEAVDHEVSVKTGRNLAEIAAAGGGDPREQRLQQRQRGGAGPGAAVAAGSGSRRAIEPPNPPAPMLATAIEEPFSREGWLFELKYDGVRAMASFAGPSLKI
;
A
#
# COMPACT_ATOMS: atom_id res chain seq x y z
N MET A 1 -14.24 9.91 -20.54
CA MET A 1 -14.46 10.53 -19.22
C MET A 1 -13.30 10.19 -18.31
N PRO A 2 -12.95 11.05 -17.33
CA PRO A 2 -11.80 10.85 -16.44
C PRO A 2 -11.76 9.48 -15.73
N LEU A 3 -12.93 8.92 -15.38
CA LEU A 3 -13.04 7.65 -14.65
C LEU A 3 -13.27 6.41 -15.54
N ASP A 4 -13.17 6.51 -16.87
CA ASP A 4 -13.47 5.38 -17.77
C ASP A 4 -12.54 4.19 -17.52
N GLU A 5 -11.23 4.45 -17.40
CA GLU A 5 -10.27 3.38 -17.13
C GLU A 5 -10.46 2.79 -15.73
N TYR A 6 -10.79 3.64 -14.74
CA TYR A 6 -11.12 3.19 -13.38
C TYR A 6 -12.27 2.19 -13.41
N ARG A 7 -13.41 2.60 -13.98
CA ARG A 7 -14.64 1.80 -14.03
C ARG A 7 -14.46 0.53 -14.86
N ARG A 8 -13.73 0.59 -15.98
CA ARG A 8 -13.46 -0.58 -16.82
C ARG A 8 -12.67 -1.68 -16.10
N LYS A 9 -11.83 -1.31 -15.12
CA LYS A 9 -10.96 -2.24 -14.39
C LYS A 9 -11.63 -2.88 -13.16
N ARG A 10 -12.82 -2.42 -12.75
CA ARG A 10 -13.52 -2.91 -11.55
C ARG A 10 -14.86 -3.54 -11.90
N ASP A 11 -15.25 -4.53 -11.10
CA ASP A 11 -16.62 -5.02 -11.03
C ASP A 11 -17.24 -4.59 -9.70
N PHE A 12 -18.07 -3.54 -9.74
CA PHE A 12 -18.71 -2.94 -8.56
C PHE A 12 -19.78 -3.83 -7.92
N ASN A 13 -20.12 -4.98 -8.53
CA ASN A 13 -20.92 -6.00 -7.86
C ASN A 13 -20.07 -6.87 -6.91
N GLN A 14 -18.74 -6.84 -7.06
CA GLN A 14 -17.82 -7.65 -6.26
C GLN A 14 -16.93 -6.81 -5.35
N THR A 15 -16.55 -5.59 -5.76
CA THR A 15 -15.71 -4.72 -4.96
C THR A 15 -16.53 -3.77 -4.08
N PRO A 16 -16.14 -3.53 -2.81
CA PRO A 16 -16.74 -2.49 -1.98
C PRO A 16 -16.25 -1.07 -2.34
N GLU A 17 -15.44 -0.93 -3.38
CA GLU A 17 -14.94 0.37 -3.85
C GLU A 17 -16.06 1.24 -4.47
N PRO A 18 -16.01 2.58 -4.31
CA PRO A 18 -17.01 3.49 -4.88
C PRO A 18 -16.89 3.62 -6.41
N SER A 19 -18.03 3.58 -7.13
CA SER A 19 -18.07 3.72 -8.61
C SER A 19 -17.84 5.15 -9.13
N GLY A 20 -18.02 6.15 -8.26
CA GLY A 20 -17.93 7.56 -8.60
C GLY A 20 -19.15 8.12 -9.33
N ASP A 21 -20.32 7.50 -9.24
CA ASP A 21 -21.55 7.95 -9.91
C ASP A 21 -22.28 9.10 -9.19
N GLY A 22 -21.66 9.71 -8.17
CA GLY A 22 -22.23 10.85 -7.45
C GLY A 22 -23.45 10.54 -6.58
N THR A 23 -23.99 9.32 -6.66
CA THR A 23 -24.90 8.78 -5.65
C THR A 23 -24.10 8.49 -4.39
N LYS A 24 -23.89 9.50 -3.54
CA LYS A 24 -23.54 9.26 -2.15
C LYS A 24 -24.62 8.33 -1.60
N GLN A 25 -24.31 7.04 -1.46
CA GLN A 25 -25.09 6.18 -0.57
C GLN A 25 -25.20 6.98 0.72
N ARG A 26 -26.42 7.16 1.23
CA ARG A 26 -26.65 7.92 2.48
C ARG A 26 -25.75 7.33 3.55
N ARG A 27 -24.62 8.00 3.81
CA ARG A 27 -23.75 7.71 4.95
C ARG A 27 -24.36 8.49 6.11
N ASP A 28 -24.61 7.81 7.22
CA ASP A 28 -25.32 8.39 8.36
C ASP A 28 -24.54 9.52 9.06
N ALA A 29 -23.23 9.64 8.80
CA ALA A 29 -22.37 10.71 9.31
C ALA A 29 -21.31 11.13 8.27
N ALA A 30 -21.01 12.43 8.21
CA ALA A 30 -19.90 12.97 7.42
C ALA A 30 -18.56 12.50 7.99
N THR A 31 -17.65 12.04 7.13
CA THR A 31 -16.32 11.57 7.55
C THR A 31 -15.33 12.74 7.66
N ALA A 32 -14.14 12.49 8.22
CA ALA A 32 -13.07 13.48 8.22
C ALA A 32 -12.72 13.95 6.79
N TRP A 33 -12.84 13.05 5.80
CA TRP A 33 -12.63 13.36 4.38
C TRP A 33 -13.70 14.28 3.79
N ASP A 34 -14.98 14.05 4.13
CA ASP A 34 -16.09 14.90 3.67
C ASP A 34 -15.93 16.35 4.16
N ASN A 35 -15.34 16.54 5.34
CA ASN A 35 -15.11 17.86 5.95
C ASN A 35 -13.90 18.61 5.38
N LEU A 36 -13.04 17.95 4.58
CA LEU A 36 -11.91 18.62 3.94
C LEU A 36 -12.40 19.51 2.78
N PRO A 37 -11.73 20.65 2.51
CA PRO A 37 -12.08 21.54 1.41
C PRO A 37 -11.96 20.84 0.04
N HIS A 38 -13.02 20.93 -0.77
CA HIS A 38 -13.04 20.43 -2.14
C HIS A 38 -11.93 21.07 -3.00
N GLY A 39 -11.40 20.31 -3.94
CA GLY A 39 -10.29 20.70 -4.82
C GLY A 39 -8.93 20.83 -4.12
N ARG A 40 -8.84 20.46 -2.83
CA ARG A 40 -7.63 20.56 -2.02
C ARG A 40 -7.37 19.32 -1.18
N ARG A 41 -8.09 18.22 -1.41
CA ARG A 41 -7.95 17.01 -0.61
C ARG A 41 -6.78 16.16 -1.11
N PHE A 42 -6.04 15.57 -0.19
CA PHE A 42 -5.13 14.48 -0.52
C PHE A 42 -5.29 13.34 0.46
N CYS A 43 -4.96 12.15 -0.01
CA CYS A 43 -4.88 10.97 0.83
C CYS A 43 -3.68 10.11 0.44
N VAL A 44 -3.24 9.29 1.38
CA VAL A 44 -2.30 8.21 1.16
C VAL A 44 -2.93 6.95 1.69
N GLN A 45 -3.01 5.91 0.85
CA GLN A 45 -3.53 4.62 1.24
C GLN A 45 -2.41 3.60 1.21
N GLU A 46 -2.21 2.89 2.31
CA GLU A 46 -1.30 1.74 2.34
C GLU A 46 -2.06 0.53 1.80
N HIS A 47 -1.53 -0.08 0.74
CA HIS A 47 -2.19 -1.14 0.01
C HIS A 47 -1.35 -2.41 0.01
N ARG A 48 -1.83 -3.39 0.76
CA ARG A 48 -1.25 -4.73 0.81
C ARG A 48 -1.79 -5.59 -0.34
N ALA A 49 -1.52 -5.20 -1.59
CA ALA A 49 -1.77 -6.01 -2.80
C ALA A 49 -0.65 -7.05 -2.99
N THR A 50 -0.39 -7.54 -4.21
CA THR A 50 0.73 -8.45 -4.52
C THR A 50 2.06 -8.00 -3.89
N ARG A 51 2.32 -6.69 -3.90
CA ARG A 51 3.39 -6.05 -3.15
C ARG A 51 2.78 -4.95 -2.28
N LEU A 52 3.36 -4.75 -1.10
CA LEU A 52 3.07 -3.58 -0.30
C LEU A 52 3.49 -2.33 -1.08
N HIS A 53 2.60 -1.36 -1.14
CA HIS A 53 2.85 -0.05 -1.73
C HIS A 53 1.88 0.96 -1.12
N PHE A 54 2.11 2.23 -1.39
CA PHE A 54 1.28 3.33 -0.92
C PHE A 54 0.71 4.08 -2.12
N ASP A 55 -0.60 4.20 -2.20
CA ASP A 55 -1.26 5.01 -3.22
C ASP A 55 -1.39 6.44 -2.71
N PHE A 56 -0.61 7.36 -3.28
CA PHE A 56 -0.66 8.80 -3.03
C PHE A 56 -1.63 9.45 -4.01
N ARG A 57 -2.57 10.24 -3.51
CA ARG A 57 -3.64 10.80 -4.35
C ARG A 57 -3.93 12.28 -4.06
N LEU A 58 -4.18 13.04 -5.12
CA LEU A 58 -4.48 14.48 -5.09
C LEU A 58 -5.81 14.76 -5.79
N GLU A 59 -6.72 15.48 -5.14
CA GLU A 59 -7.94 15.96 -5.79
C GLU A 59 -7.65 17.07 -6.79
N HIS A 60 -7.91 16.82 -8.07
CA HIS A 60 -7.78 17.81 -9.13
C HIS A 60 -8.80 17.53 -10.24
N ALA A 61 -9.40 18.59 -10.79
CA ALA A 61 -10.36 18.49 -11.90
C ALA A 61 -11.50 17.45 -11.70
N GLY A 62 -11.98 17.27 -10.47
CA GLY A 62 -13.09 16.37 -10.15
C GLY A 62 -12.72 14.89 -9.95
N VAL A 63 -11.43 14.56 -9.95
CA VAL A 63 -10.92 13.21 -9.70
C VAL A 63 -9.74 13.22 -8.73
N LEU A 64 -9.31 12.04 -8.29
CA LEU A 64 -8.08 11.82 -7.56
C LEU A 64 -6.98 11.37 -8.53
N LEU A 65 -6.06 12.28 -8.85
CA LEU A 65 -4.82 11.93 -9.54
C LEU A 65 -3.99 11.01 -8.65
N SER A 66 -3.56 9.86 -9.17
CA SER A 66 -3.03 8.78 -8.33
C SER A 66 -1.62 8.33 -8.72
N TRP A 67 -0.79 8.05 -7.73
CA TRP A 67 0.53 7.43 -7.89
C TRP A 67 0.76 6.32 -6.87
N ALA A 68 1.19 5.15 -7.33
CA ALA A 68 1.66 4.06 -6.48
C ALA A 68 3.14 4.27 -6.12
N ILE A 69 3.44 4.31 -4.82
CA ILE A 69 4.77 4.54 -4.24
C ILE A 69 5.19 3.27 -3.48
N PRO A 70 6.05 2.41 -4.05
CA PRO A 70 6.35 1.09 -3.45
C PRO A 70 6.89 1.12 -2.02
N ARG A 71 7.65 2.16 -1.67
CA ARG A 71 8.19 2.33 -0.31
C ARG A 71 7.58 3.51 0.45
N GLY A 72 6.43 4.00 -0.01
CA GLY A 72 5.72 5.13 0.60
C GLY A 72 6.42 6.49 0.50
N PRO A 73 5.73 7.57 0.87
CA PRO A 73 6.31 8.92 0.94
C PRO A 73 7.39 9.00 2.03
N THR A 74 8.27 10.00 1.96
CA THR A 74 9.30 10.23 2.97
C THR A 74 9.45 11.71 3.28
N LEU A 75 9.72 12.05 4.54
CA LEU A 75 10.10 13.39 4.96
C LEU A 75 11.61 13.65 4.87
N ASP A 76 12.38 12.68 4.37
CA ASP A 76 13.82 12.81 4.17
C ASP A 76 14.14 13.38 2.77
N PRO A 77 14.71 14.60 2.67
CA PRO A 77 15.06 15.21 1.39
C PRO A 77 16.25 14.53 0.69
N GLY A 78 17.02 13.70 1.38
CA GLY A 78 18.09 12.88 0.82
C GLY A 78 17.57 11.65 0.06
N THR A 79 16.32 11.27 0.28
CA THR A 79 15.73 10.06 -0.30
C THR A 79 14.71 10.39 -1.39
N LYS A 80 14.90 9.82 -2.59
CA LYS A 80 13.97 9.93 -3.72
C LYS A 80 13.08 8.69 -3.77
N ARG A 81 11.76 8.88 -3.84
CA ARG A 81 10.80 7.76 -3.94
C ARG A 81 10.28 7.64 -5.37
N LEU A 82 10.31 6.44 -5.93
CA LEU A 82 9.61 6.14 -7.19
C LEU A 82 8.10 6.25 -6.94
N ALA A 83 7.42 7.01 -7.79
CA ALA A 83 5.98 7.19 -7.79
C ALA A 83 5.46 6.84 -9.19
N VAL A 84 4.76 5.73 -9.34
CA VAL A 84 4.25 5.27 -10.64
C VAL A 84 2.81 5.77 -10.79
N GLN A 85 2.55 6.59 -11.79
CA GLN A 85 1.21 7.12 -12.05
C GLN A 85 0.25 5.98 -12.39
N THR A 86 -0.88 5.94 -11.69
CA THR A 86 -1.97 4.97 -11.88
C THR A 86 -3.20 5.69 -12.42
N GLU A 87 -4.32 4.97 -12.57
CA GLU A 87 -5.55 5.56 -13.08
C GLU A 87 -6.12 6.60 -12.12
N ASP A 88 -6.89 7.56 -12.65
CA ASP A 88 -7.65 8.48 -11.82
C ASP A 88 -8.68 7.72 -10.99
N HIS A 89 -8.91 8.16 -9.76
CA HIS A 89 -9.90 7.54 -8.85
C HIS A 89 -11.03 8.53 -8.54
N PRO A 90 -12.23 8.07 -8.20
CA PRO A 90 -13.30 8.97 -7.78
C PRO A 90 -12.95 9.64 -6.45
N ILE A 91 -13.43 10.87 -6.22
CA ILE A 91 -13.17 11.62 -4.98
C ILE A 91 -13.61 10.84 -3.74
N ASP A 92 -14.72 10.11 -3.83
CA ASP A 92 -15.24 9.30 -2.72
C ASP A 92 -14.34 8.09 -2.38
N TYR A 93 -13.34 7.78 -3.22
CA TYR A 93 -12.34 6.75 -2.93
C TYR A 93 -11.33 7.20 -1.88
N GLY A 94 -11.16 8.51 -1.66
CA GLY A 94 -10.10 9.05 -0.81
C GLY A 94 -10.21 8.65 0.66
N ASP A 95 -11.39 8.22 1.11
CA ASP A 95 -11.60 7.71 2.47
C ASP A 95 -11.92 6.21 2.54
N PHE A 96 -11.73 5.50 1.43
CA PHE A 96 -11.91 4.05 1.37
C PHE A 96 -10.86 3.34 2.23
N GLU A 97 -11.34 2.38 3.02
CA GLU A 97 -10.55 1.48 3.86
C GLU A 97 -11.31 0.15 3.92
N GLY A 98 -10.61 -0.96 3.69
CA GLY A 98 -11.24 -2.28 3.68
C GLY A 98 -10.47 -3.31 2.88
N VAL A 99 -11.15 -4.41 2.57
CA VAL A 99 -10.60 -5.52 1.79
C VAL A 99 -11.18 -5.48 0.38
N ILE A 100 -10.33 -5.40 -0.63
CA ILE A 100 -10.69 -5.55 -2.04
C ILE A 100 -10.60 -7.04 -2.38
N PRO A 101 -11.72 -7.68 -2.77
CA PRO A 101 -11.73 -9.10 -3.16
C PRO A 101 -10.87 -9.38 -4.39
N SER A 102 -10.85 -10.65 -4.83
CA SER A 102 -10.09 -11.06 -6.01
C SER A 102 -10.36 -10.20 -7.25
N GLY A 103 -9.31 -9.78 -7.95
CA GLY A 103 -9.44 -8.96 -9.15
C GLY A 103 -8.33 -7.91 -9.22
N TYR A 104 -8.59 -6.83 -9.95
CA TYR A 104 -7.71 -5.67 -9.99
C TYR A 104 -7.70 -4.99 -8.61
N GLY A 105 -6.50 -4.70 -8.09
CA GLY A 105 -6.37 -4.09 -6.76
C GLY A 105 -6.67 -5.03 -5.59
N ALA A 106 -6.73 -6.35 -5.79
CA ALA A 106 -7.01 -7.29 -4.70
C ALA A 106 -5.99 -7.16 -3.55
N GLY A 107 -6.49 -7.03 -2.32
CA GLY A 107 -5.67 -6.82 -1.13
C GLY A 107 -6.40 -6.04 -0.05
N THR A 108 -5.68 -5.75 1.04
CA THR A 108 -6.18 -4.91 2.12
C THR A 108 -5.69 -3.48 1.92
N VAL A 109 -6.60 -2.52 2.01
CA VAL A 109 -6.34 -1.08 1.90
C VAL A 109 -6.59 -0.44 3.26
N LEU A 110 -5.58 0.29 3.74
CA LEU A 110 -5.59 1.08 4.96
C LEU A 110 -5.50 2.56 4.60
N LEU A 111 -6.31 3.42 5.21
CA LEU A 111 -6.19 4.87 5.03
C LEU A 111 -5.02 5.40 5.87
N TRP A 112 -3.86 5.56 5.26
CA TRP A 112 -2.59 5.82 5.95
C TRP A 112 -2.43 7.28 6.33
N ASP A 113 -2.81 8.22 5.47
CA ASP A 113 -2.84 9.66 5.80
C ASP A 113 -3.93 10.38 5.01
N ILE A 114 -4.43 11.48 5.55
CA ILE A 114 -5.37 12.39 4.90
C ILE A 114 -5.07 13.82 5.30
N GLY A 115 -5.43 14.75 4.44
CA GLY A 115 -5.42 16.17 4.78
C GLY A 115 -5.63 17.05 3.56
N THR A 116 -5.06 18.25 3.64
CA THR A 116 -5.14 19.23 2.53
C THR A 116 -3.83 19.37 1.79
N PHE A 117 -3.90 19.69 0.51
CA PHE A 117 -2.74 20.09 -0.28
C PHE A 117 -3.02 21.38 -1.04
N GLU A 118 -1.94 22.04 -1.43
CA GLU A 118 -1.96 23.20 -2.31
C GLU A 118 -0.88 23.04 -3.38
N TRP A 119 -1.17 23.48 -4.61
CA TRP A 119 -0.15 23.63 -5.64
C TRP A 119 0.78 24.78 -5.25
N VAL A 120 2.09 24.54 -5.25
CA VAL A 120 3.07 25.62 -4.99
C VAL A 120 3.04 26.58 -6.18
N LYS A 121 3.39 27.86 -5.95
CA LYS A 121 3.26 28.96 -6.91
C LYS A 121 3.68 28.60 -8.34
N GLU A 122 4.82 27.92 -8.52
CA GLU A 122 5.34 27.56 -9.84
C GLU A 122 4.47 26.55 -10.60
N SER A 123 3.66 25.77 -9.89
CA SER A 123 2.68 24.83 -10.46
C SER A 123 1.26 25.39 -10.47
N ALA A 124 0.95 26.33 -9.59
CA ALA A 124 -0.38 26.92 -9.46
C ALA A 124 -0.78 27.81 -10.65
N GLU A 125 0.20 28.38 -11.36
CA GLU A 125 -0.07 29.21 -12.57
C GLU A 125 -0.75 28.41 -13.69
N ASP A 126 -0.33 27.15 -13.90
CA ASP A 126 -0.91 26.24 -14.89
C ASP A 126 -0.62 24.79 -14.45
N VAL A 127 -1.55 24.23 -13.68
CA VAL A 127 -1.42 22.89 -13.07
C VAL A 127 -1.35 21.82 -14.14
N ASP A 128 -2.22 21.88 -15.14
CA ASP A 128 -2.30 20.87 -16.20
C ASP A 128 -1.02 20.86 -17.04
N ARG A 129 -0.46 22.03 -17.37
CA ARG A 129 0.85 22.13 -18.03
C ARG A 129 1.97 21.60 -17.16
N SER A 130 1.93 21.85 -15.85
CA SER A 130 2.95 21.37 -14.90
C SER A 130 2.96 19.84 -14.82
N LEU A 131 1.78 19.22 -14.76
CA LEU A 131 1.60 17.78 -14.84
C LEU A 131 2.04 17.24 -16.22
N GLN A 132 1.66 17.88 -17.32
CA GLN A 132 2.03 17.46 -18.67
C GLN A 132 3.54 17.53 -18.92
N ARG A 133 4.22 18.57 -18.40
CA ARG A 133 5.68 18.71 -18.48
C ARG A 133 6.42 17.77 -17.53
N GLY A 134 5.72 17.21 -16.55
CA GLY A 134 6.31 16.30 -15.57
C GLY A 134 7.07 17.00 -14.46
N ASP A 135 6.63 18.19 -14.03
CA ASP A 135 7.24 18.95 -12.94
C ASP A 135 6.13 19.64 -12.16
N ALA A 136 5.60 18.95 -11.15
CA ALA A 136 4.51 19.42 -10.31
C ALA A 136 5.00 19.54 -8.86
N LYS A 137 4.73 20.68 -8.23
CA LYS A 137 5.13 20.98 -6.86
C LYS A 137 3.90 21.22 -6.01
N ILE A 138 3.87 20.56 -4.86
CA ILE A 138 2.75 20.61 -3.93
C ILE A 138 3.27 20.87 -2.52
N ARG A 139 2.42 21.48 -1.70
CA ARG A 139 2.57 21.49 -0.25
C ARG A 139 1.42 20.69 0.34
N VAL A 140 1.72 19.71 1.18
CA VAL A 140 0.72 18.89 1.86
C VAL A 140 0.69 19.22 3.35
N GLN A 141 -0.48 19.09 3.94
CA GLN A 141 -0.72 19.20 5.38
C GLN A 141 -1.60 18.02 5.80
N GLY A 142 -0.95 16.91 6.11
CA GLY A 142 -1.57 15.69 6.60
C GLY A 142 -1.43 15.51 8.10
N THR A 143 -1.83 14.32 8.54
CA THR A 143 -1.61 13.81 9.89
C THR A 143 -0.21 13.23 10.05
N LYS A 144 0.35 12.59 9.00
CA LYS A 144 1.66 11.92 9.04
C LYS A 144 2.73 12.61 8.20
N ILE A 145 2.36 13.19 7.06
CA ILE A 145 3.28 13.94 6.21
C ILE A 145 2.86 15.40 6.10
N CYS A 146 3.85 16.30 6.10
CA CYS A 146 3.63 17.72 5.86
C CYS A 146 4.77 18.34 5.05
N GLY A 147 4.53 19.56 4.56
CA GLY A 147 5.51 20.35 3.84
C GLY A 147 5.49 20.14 2.33
N GLU A 148 6.54 20.60 1.67
CA GLU A 148 6.64 20.65 0.22
C GLU A 148 7.26 19.40 -0.40
N PHE A 149 6.68 18.99 -1.52
CA PHE A 149 7.12 17.88 -2.35
C PHE A 149 7.14 18.27 -3.82
N ALA A 150 8.06 17.67 -4.56
CA ALA A 150 8.08 17.73 -6.02
C ALA A 150 7.81 16.34 -6.59
N LEU A 151 6.88 16.27 -7.55
CA LEU A 151 6.64 15.14 -8.42
C LEU A 151 7.29 15.43 -9.78
N VAL A 152 8.33 14.66 -10.12
CA VAL A 152 9.09 14.84 -11.36
C VAL A 152 8.98 13.61 -12.24
N ASN A 153 8.41 13.75 -13.43
CA ASN A 153 8.30 12.66 -14.40
C ASN A 153 9.66 12.40 -15.06
N ILE A 154 10.11 11.14 -15.04
CA ILE A 154 11.42 10.75 -15.56
C ILE A 154 11.36 10.60 -17.10
N GLY A 155 10.27 10.09 -17.65
CA GLY A 155 10.08 9.86 -19.09
C GLY A 155 9.71 11.10 -19.90
N ALA A 156 9.14 12.13 -19.27
CA ALA A 156 8.73 13.37 -19.95
C ALA A 156 9.90 14.12 -20.61
N ARG A 157 11.12 14.01 -20.04
CA ARG A 157 12.35 14.55 -20.65
C ARG A 157 12.91 13.67 -21.76
N GLY A 158 12.61 12.36 -21.75
CA GLY A 158 13.09 11.35 -22.69
C GLY A 158 12.32 11.26 -24.01
N ARG A 159 11.14 11.90 -24.14
CA ARG A 159 10.38 11.96 -25.41
C ARG A 159 11.19 12.54 -26.59
N ARG A 160 12.25 13.29 -26.31
CA ARG A 160 13.16 13.83 -27.35
C ARG A 160 14.01 12.74 -28.03
N TYR A 161 14.07 11.52 -27.47
CA TYR A 161 14.91 10.41 -27.94
C TYR A 161 14.17 9.05 -28.04
N GLY A 162 12.83 9.05 -28.21
CA GLY A 162 12.09 7.82 -28.52
C GLY A 162 11.73 6.91 -27.34
N GLY A 163 11.57 7.45 -26.13
CA GLY A 163 11.17 6.69 -24.94
C GLY A 163 9.79 6.01 -25.05
N SER A 164 9.62 4.88 -24.35
CA SER A 164 8.41 4.05 -24.37
C SER A 164 7.25 4.70 -23.59
N SER A 165 6.01 4.39 -23.97
CA SER A 165 4.80 4.86 -23.26
C SER A 165 4.80 4.53 -21.76
N ASP A 166 5.42 3.42 -21.34
CA ASP A 166 5.51 3.02 -19.92
C ASP A 166 6.46 3.91 -19.11
N GLU A 167 7.49 4.49 -19.73
CA GLU A 167 8.41 5.41 -19.04
C GLU A 167 7.73 6.72 -18.66
N THR A 168 6.66 7.09 -19.37
CA THR A 168 5.87 8.30 -19.08
C THR A 168 5.02 8.17 -17.82
N LYS A 169 4.89 6.98 -17.24
CA LYS A 169 4.19 6.77 -15.96
C LYS A 169 5.13 6.85 -14.75
N ASN A 170 6.44 6.86 -14.96
CA ASN A 170 7.40 6.85 -13.86
C ASN A 170 7.72 8.28 -13.41
N TRP A 171 7.37 8.59 -12.17
CA TRP A 171 7.69 9.84 -11.48
C TRP A 171 8.62 9.59 -10.31
N LEU A 172 9.29 10.65 -9.86
CA LEU A 172 9.97 10.71 -8.58
C LEU A 172 9.21 11.67 -7.66
N MET A 173 8.88 11.20 -6.47
CA MET A 173 8.47 12.05 -5.36
C MET A 173 9.71 12.44 -4.55
N ILE A 174 9.92 13.74 -4.37
CA ILE A 174 11.10 14.30 -3.74
C ILE A 174 10.64 15.29 -2.67
N LYS A 175 11.00 15.05 -1.41
CA LYS A 175 10.77 15.99 -0.32
C LYS A 175 11.65 17.22 -0.49
N LYS A 176 11.06 18.42 -0.36
CA LYS A 176 11.79 19.69 -0.34
C LYS A 176 12.25 20.01 1.09
N ARG A 177 13.31 20.79 1.22
CA ARG A 177 13.78 21.25 2.53
C ARG A 177 12.85 22.33 3.07
N ASP A 178 12.27 22.07 4.22
CA ASP A 178 11.40 22.96 4.99
C ASP A 178 11.35 22.47 6.45
N ASP A 179 10.48 23.05 7.26
CA ASP A 179 10.34 22.76 8.69
C ASP A 179 9.74 21.37 8.99
N CYS A 180 9.20 20.68 7.98
CA CYS A 180 8.66 19.33 8.10
C CYS A 180 9.69 18.23 7.77
N VAL A 181 10.96 18.58 7.56
CA VAL A 181 12.00 17.60 7.26
C VAL A 181 12.28 16.69 8.46
N GLN A 182 12.28 15.39 8.20
CA GLN A 182 12.73 14.38 9.15
C GLN A 182 13.64 13.40 8.42
N GLU A 183 14.92 13.40 8.79
CA GLU A 183 15.90 12.46 8.23
C GLU A 183 15.54 11.02 8.58
N LYS A 184 15.83 10.09 7.67
CA LYS A 184 15.56 8.65 7.85
C LYS A 184 14.08 8.30 8.08
N TYR A 185 13.16 9.18 7.70
CA TYR A 185 11.73 8.91 7.77
C TYR A 185 11.32 7.80 6.79
N GLU A 186 10.69 6.75 7.29
CA GLU A 186 10.11 5.66 6.50
C GLU A 186 8.60 5.55 6.73
N ALA A 187 7.81 5.55 5.66
CA ALA A 187 6.34 5.47 5.77
C ALA A 187 5.86 4.18 6.46
N VAL A 188 6.62 3.10 6.33
CA VAL A 188 6.33 1.79 6.92
C VAL A 188 6.39 1.80 8.44
N ASP A 189 7.02 2.79 9.07
CA ASP A 189 7.07 2.89 10.54
C ASP A 189 5.74 3.41 11.14
N HIS A 190 4.79 3.80 10.29
CA HIS A 190 3.51 4.38 10.69
C HIS A 190 2.31 3.52 10.26
N GLU A 191 2.21 2.30 10.77
CA GLU A 191 1.33 1.23 10.27
C GLU A 191 -0.18 1.36 10.62
N VAL A 192 -0.60 2.44 11.28
CA VAL A 192 -1.99 2.59 11.77
C VAL A 192 -2.82 3.53 10.90
N SER A 193 -4.09 3.20 10.72
CA SER A 193 -5.06 4.01 9.99
C SER A 193 -5.34 5.34 10.70
N VAL A 194 -5.36 6.45 9.96
CA VAL A 194 -5.85 7.74 10.48
C VAL A 194 -7.37 7.78 10.63
N LYS A 195 -8.08 6.84 9.99
CA LYS A 195 -9.55 6.73 10.07
C LYS A 195 -10.00 5.94 11.28
N THR A 196 -9.33 4.81 11.55
CA THR A 196 -9.82 3.83 12.54
C THR A 196 -8.80 3.45 13.61
N GLY A 197 -7.55 3.89 13.48
CA GLY A 197 -6.44 3.46 14.36
C GLY A 197 -6.00 2.01 14.16
N ARG A 198 -6.64 1.27 13.24
CA ARG A 198 -6.33 -0.14 12.96
C ARG A 198 -5.14 -0.30 12.03
N ASN A 199 -4.42 -1.39 12.14
CA ASN A 199 -3.41 -1.81 11.17
C ASN A 199 -4.00 -2.69 10.05
N LEU A 200 -3.19 -3.02 9.03
CA LEU A 200 -3.61 -3.85 7.89
C LEU A 200 -4.15 -5.23 8.28
N ALA A 201 -3.57 -5.87 9.32
CA ALA A 201 -4.00 -7.20 9.74
C ALA A 201 -5.37 -7.16 10.42
N GLU A 202 -5.63 -6.16 11.24
CA GLU A 202 -6.92 -5.94 11.90
C GLU A 202 -8.02 -5.59 10.88
N ILE A 203 -7.72 -4.77 9.88
CA ILE A 203 -8.65 -4.47 8.79
C ILE A 203 -8.95 -5.74 7.97
N ALA A 204 -7.92 -6.53 7.66
CA ALA A 204 -8.09 -7.80 6.96
C ALA A 204 -9.00 -8.74 7.75
N ALA A 205 -8.73 -8.92 9.05
CA ALA A 205 -9.53 -9.77 9.93
C ALA A 205 -11.00 -9.32 10.00
N ALA A 206 -11.26 -8.01 10.13
CA ALA A 206 -12.60 -7.46 10.12
C ALA A 206 -13.33 -7.62 8.77
N GLY A 207 -12.59 -7.63 7.67
CA GLY A 207 -13.10 -7.81 6.30
C GLY A 207 -13.23 -9.27 5.85
N GLY A 208 -13.12 -10.25 6.76
CA GLY A 208 -13.25 -11.68 6.45
C GLY A 208 -11.92 -12.39 6.11
N GLY A 209 -10.77 -11.74 6.31
CA GLY A 209 -9.42 -12.25 6.08
C GLY A 209 -8.76 -11.70 4.82
N ASP A 210 -7.42 -11.79 4.74
CA ASP A 210 -6.69 -11.38 3.51
C ASP A 210 -7.07 -12.34 2.37
N PRO A 211 -7.63 -11.84 1.25
CA PRO A 211 -8.01 -12.67 0.10
C PRO A 211 -6.87 -13.53 -0.44
N ARG A 212 -5.60 -13.15 -0.20
CA ARG A 212 -4.43 -13.93 -0.58
C ARG A 212 -4.21 -15.13 0.32
N GLU A 213 -4.41 -14.99 1.63
CA GLU A 213 -4.31 -16.13 2.56
C GLU A 213 -5.39 -17.15 2.23
N GLN A 214 -6.61 -16.69 1.95
CA GLN A 214 -7.70 -17.54 1.50
C GLN A 214 -7.36 -18.25 0.17
N ARG A 215 -6.78 -17.53 -0.80
CA ARG A 215 -6.37 -18.12 -2.09
C ARG A 215 -5.21 -19.10 -1.95
N LEU A 216 -4.24 -18.84 -1.07
CA LEU A 216 -3.14 -19.76 -0.77
C LEU A 216 -3.68 -21.04 -0.14
N GLN A 217 -4.60 -20.94 0.82
CA GLN A 217 -5.28 -22.09 1.43
C GLN A 217 -6.12 -22.87 0.40
N GLN A 218 -6.85 -22.18 -0.49
CA GLN A 218 -7.59 -22.83 -1.57
C GLN A 218 -6.68 -23.52 -2.59
N ARG A 219 -5.54 -22.93 -2.98
CA ARG A 219 -4.57 -23.57 -3.89
C ARG A 219 -3.93 -24.80 -3.25
N GLN A 220 -3.66 -24.77 -1.95
CA GLN A 220 -3.19 -25.93 -1.20
C GLN A 220 -4.26 -27.04 -1.12
N ARG A 221 -5.55 -26.69 -1.09
CA ARG A 221 -6.67 -27.65 -1.13
C ARG A 221 -7.01 -28.14 -2.54
N GLY A 222 -6.81 -27.31 -3.57
CA GLY A 222 -7.16 -27.57 -4.97
C GLY A 222 -6.06 -28.21 -5.82
N GLY A 223 -4.87 -28.46 -5.25
CA GLY A 223 -3.79 -29.22 -5.90
C GLY A 223 -4.06 -30.73 -6.04
N ALA A 224 -5.20 -31.23 -5.55
CA ALA A 224 -5.67 -32.58 -5.81
C ALA A 224 -6.58 -32.58 -7.05
N GLY A 225 -5.99 -32.78 -8.23
CA GLY A 225 -6.75 -32.95 -9.49
C GLY A 225 -7.57 -34.26 -9.51
N PRO A 226 -8.59 -34.36 -10.39
CA PRO A 226 -9.42 -35.55 -10.51
C PRO A 226 -8.67 -36.62 -11.32
N GLY A 227 -7.85 -37.41 -10.63
CA GLY A 227 -7.00 -38.38 -11.32
C GLY A 227 -6.20 -39.28 -10.39
N ALA A 228 -6.82 -39.75 -9.31
CA ALA A 228 -6.46 -40.99 -8.63
C ALA A 228 -7.52 -41.28 -7.58
N ALA A 229 -8.54 -42.05 -7.95
CA ALA A 229 -9.27 -42.83 -6.98
C ALA A 229 -8.31 -43.90 -6.45
N VAL A 230 -7.49 -43.54 -5.46
CA VAL A 230 -6.96 -44.53 -4.52
C VAL A 230 -7.99 -44.65 -3.43
N ALA A 231 -8.53 -45.86 -3.33
CA ALA A 231 -9.53 -46.27 -2.36
C ALA A 231 -9.29 -45.63 -0.99
N ALA A 232 -10.39 -45.23 -0.36
CA ALA A 232 -10.45 -44.90 1.04
C ALA A 232 -10.01 -46.13 1.87
N GLY A 233 -8.69 -46.27 2.03
CA GLY A 233 -8.12 -46.94 3.18
C GLY A 233 -8.32 -45.98 4.35
N SER A 234 -9.04 -46.43 5.38
CA SER A 234 -9.09 -45.84 6.70
C SER A 234 -7.70 -45.89 7.36
N GLY A 235 -6.75 -45.15 6.79
CA GLY A 235 -5.41 -44.98 7.32
C GLY A 235 -5.36 -43.67 8.09
N SER A 236 -5.29 -43.76 9.42
CA SER A 236 -4.93 -42.65 10.30
C SER A 236 -3.79 -41.84 9.65
N ARG A 237 -4.05 -40.60 9.22
CA ARG A 237 -2.99 -39.66 8.88
C ARG A 237 -2.20 -39.44 10.17
N ARG A 238 -1.07 -40.14 10.32
CA ARG A 238 -0.13 -39.88 11.41
C ARG A 238 0.16 -38.39 11.36
N ALA A 239 -0.13 -37.70 12.46
CA ALA A 239 0.34 -36.36 12.68
C ALA A 239 1.86 -36.37 12.43
N ILE A 240 2.31 -35.61 11.43
CA ILE A 240 3.74 -35.36 11.28
C ILE A 240 4.07 -34.44 12.45
N GLU A 241 4.86 -34.96 13.38
CA GLU A 241 5.32 -34.16 14.51
C GLU A 241 6.23 -33.04 13.98
N PRO A 242 5.99 -31.78 14.34
CA PRO A 242 6.90 -30.71 13.98
C PRO A 242 8.30 -31.02 14.53
N PRO A 243 9.38 -30.72 13.78
CA PRO A 243 10.74 -30.90 14.29
C PRO A 243 10.92 -30.07 15.56
N ASN A 244 11.87 -30.41 16.45
CA ASN A 244 12.11 -29.53 17.60
C ASN A 244 12.49 -28.12 17.11
N PRO A 245 11.90 -27.05 17.66
CA PRO A 245 12.37 -25.70 17.37
C PRO A 245 13.87 -25.62 17.72
N PRO A 246 14.66 -24.86 16.94
CA PRO A 246 16.07 -24.71 17.25
C PRO A 246 16.24 -24.16 18.67
N ALA A 247 17.36 -24.46 19.32
CA ALA A 247 17.64 -23.83 20.61
C ALA A 247 17.89 -22.33 20.39
N PRO A 248 17.40 -21.45 21.28
CA PRO A 248 17.72 -20.04 21.20
C PRO A 248 19.23 -19.86 21.35
N MET A 249 19.84 -19.19 20.38
CA MET A 249 21.22 -18.75 20.50
C MET A 249 21.27 -17.51 21.40
N LEU A 250 22.13 -17.54 22.42
CA LEU A 250 22.42 -16.36 23.22
C LEU A 250 23.18 -15.34 22.37
N ALA A 251 22.88 -14.06 22.58
CA ALA A 251 23.60 -12.99 21.89
C ALA A 251 25.04 -12.94 22.40
N THR A 252 26.00 -13.08 21.49
CA THR A 252 27.42 -12.86 21.76
C THR A 252 27.79 -11.48 21.25
N ALA A 253 28.43 -10.67 22.10
CA ALA A 253 28.92 -9.36 21.69
C ALA A 253 30.02 -9.53 20.63
N ILE A 254 29.85 -8.84 19.50
CA ILE A 254 30.80 -8.79 18.39
C ILE A 254 30.92 -7.34 17.91
N GLU A 255 32.05 -6.98 17.32
CA GLU A 255 32.30 -5.59 16.88
C GLU A 255 31.52 -5.21 15.62
N GLU A 256 31.30 -6.18 14.71
CA GLU A 256 30.60 -5.96 13.45
C GLU A 256 29.65 -7.12 13.11
N PRO A 257 28.49 -6.85 12.47
CA PRO A 257 27.60 -7.90 11.97
C PRO A 257 28.28 -8.76 10.89
N PHE A 258 28.04 -10.07 10.92
CA PHE A 258 28.51 -10.98 9.87
C PHE A 258 27.35 -11.42 8.96
N SER A 259 27.67 -12.02 7.81
CA SER A 259 26.67 -12.69 6.96
C SER A 259 27.23 -14.04 6.49
N ARG A 260 26.45 -15.12 6.69
CA ARG A 260 26.79 -16.50 6.33
C ARG A 260 25.51 -17.22 5.89
N GLU A 261 25.66 -18.23 5.02
CA GLU A 261 24.51 -19.04 4.58
C GLU A 261 23.81 -19.70 5.79
N GLY A 262 22.48 -19.61 5.82
CA GLY A 262 21.65 -20.13 6.91
C GLY A 262 21.50 -19.21 8.13
N TRP A 263 22.05 -17.99 8.11
CA TRP A 263 21.94 -17.03 9.21
C TRP A 263 20.92 -15.92 8.92
N LEU A 264 20.08 -15.63 9.92
CA LEU A 264 19.12 -14.52 9.95
C LEU A 264 19.34 -13.72 11.23
N PHE A 265 19.23 -12.38 11.13
CA PHE A 265 19.38 -11.48 12.27
C PHE A 265 18.04 -10.87 12.64
N GLU A 266 17.76 -10.83 13.93
CA GLU A 266 16.60 -10.19 14.53
C GLU A 266 17.09 -9.02 15.39
N LEU A 267 16.41 -7.88 15.32
CA LEU A 267 16.62 -6.79 16.28
C LEU A 267 16.16 -7.27 17.67
N LYS A 268 17.07 -7.23 18.66
CA LYS A 268 16.72 -7.61 20.03
C LYS A 268 15.84 -6.52 20.65
N TYR A 269 14.55 -6.78 20.74
CA TYR A 269 13.64 -6.04 21.61
C TYR A 269 13.67 -6.65 23.03
N ASP A 270 13.42 -5.85 24.07
CA ASP A 270 13.30 -6.38 25.43
C ASP A 270 11.97 -7.12 25.60
N GLY A 271 12.00 -8.35 26.11
CA GLY A 271 10.81 -9.21 26.23
C GLY A 271 11.12 -10.71 26.30
N VAL A 272 10.09 -11.54 26.09
CA VAL A 272 10.16 -13.01 26.06
C VAL A 272 10.23 -13.50 24.62
N ARG A 273 11.19 -14.38 24.32
CA ARG A 273 11.31 -15.04 23.02
C ARG A 273 10.68 -16.44 23.07
N ALA A 274 9.79 -16.73 22.14
CA ALA A 274 9.29 -18.08 21.89
C ALA A 274 9.78 -18.56 20.52
N MET A 275 10.29 -19.79 20.45
CA MET A 275 10.66 -20.43 19.20
C MET A 275 9.68 -21.56 18.95
N ALA A 276 9.13 -21.65 17.74
CA ALA A 276 8.18 -22.70 17.42
C ALA A 276 8.43 -23.25 16.03
N SER A 277 8.07 -24.52 15.85
CA SER A 277 8.03 -25.22 14.57
C SER A 277 6.60 -25.67 14.28
N PHE A 278 6.27 -25.79 13.00
CA PHE A 278 4.96 -26.27 12.58
C PHE A 278 5.08 -27.33 11.49
N ALA A 279 4.15 -28.28 11.51
CA ALA A 279 4.00 -29.31 10.48
C ALA A 279 2.51 -29.60 10.26
N GLY A 280 1.98 -29.09 9.14
CA GLY A 280 0.54 -29.12 8.89
C GLY A 280 -0.22 -28.34 9.98
N PRO A 281 -1.22 -28.95 10.66
CA PRO A 281 -1.97 -28.31 11.74
C PRO A 281 -1.28 -28.35 13.11
N SER A 282 -0.12 -29.00 13.24
CA SER A 282 0.58 -29.18 14.51
C SER A 282 1.60 -28.06 14.75
N LEU A 283 1.63 -27.52 15.96
CA LEU A 283 2.59 -26.53 16.45
C LEU A 283 3.39 -27.13 17.61
N LYS A 284 4.70 -26.91 17.63
CA LYS A 284 5.60 -27.26 18.74
C LYS A 284 6.40 -26.03 19.13
N ILE A 285 6.36 -25.65 20.41
CA ILE A 285 7.08 -24.50 20.99
C ILE A 285 8.24 -25.05 21.83
#